data_AF-A0A517N484-F1
#
_entry.id   AF-A0A517N484-F1
#
_cell.length_a   1.000
_cell.length_b   1.000
_cell.length_c   1.000
_cell.angle_alpha   90.00
_cell.angle_beta   90.00
_cell.angle_gamma   90.00
#
_symmetry.space_group_name_H-M   'P 1'
#
loop_
_entity.id
_entity.type
_entity.pdbx_description
1 polymer ?
#
loop_
_entity_poly.entity_id
_entity_poly.type
_entity_poly.pdbx_seq_one_letter_code
_entity_poly.pdbx_strand_id
1 'polypeptide(L)'
;MRLTACTVAVDVGNTAVKLAVRQGDSIIDHWIAISCSDWHQRTVEWVRDRLGCKDTHWRIGSVHRGAAQRLMETVDRTAPDAKIDLVTFRDVPMEVAVDSPERLGIDRLLGAYAAYQTWGRSAAAPMVVVDAGSAVTVDWVDAKGCFCGGAILPGLSLQSRALATGTDALPDIQWSDRALQGDVPLPAKNTADAIYAGVLIGVASAIDGLTRRYIDAAAGHWMATASSKMAPGKMGASAMDAVGGKEVAESVPQPDAGSVLLVLTGGDSATLSPYVQYRHHQKSNLVCRGLLNLPHL
;
A
#
# COMPACT_ATOMS: atom_id res chain seq x y z
N MET A 1 14.36 6.11 -37.05
CA MET A 1 13.76 6.62 -35.80
C MET A 1 13.04 5.44 -35.17
N ARG A 2 13.60 4.79 -34.15
CA ARG A 2 12.93 3.63 -33.52
C ARG A 2 11.68 4.18 -32.84
N LEU A 3 10.50 3.79 -33.30
CA LEU A 3 9.27 3.99 -32.53
C LEU A 3 9.51 3.29 -31.20
N THR A 4 9.68 4.05 -30.12
CA THR A 4 9.71 3.50 -28.77
C THR A 4 8.37 2.80 -28.55
N ALA A 5 8.41 1.49 -28.31
CA ALA A 5 7.22 0.70 -28.03
C ALA A 5 6.38 1.38 -26.94
N CYS A 6 5.06 1.36 -27.10
CA CYS A 6 4.15 1.98 -26.15
C CYS A 6 4.18 1.15 -24.85
N THR A 7 4.75 1.71 -23.78
CA THR A 7 4.84 0.98 -22.50
C THR A 7 3.50 0.96 -21.78
N VAL A 8 3.09 -0.24 -21.37
CA VAL A 8 1.88 -0.54 -20.60
C VAL A 8 2.32 -1.05 -19.24
N ALA A 9 2.02 -0.30 -18.18
CA ALA A 9 2.18 -0.77 -16.82
C ALA A 9 0.90 -1.44 -16.32
N VAL A 10 1.05 -2.61 -15.71
CA VAL A 10 -0.06 -3.35 -15.14
C VAL A 10 0.26 -3.80 -13.72
N ASP A 11 -0.57 -3.41 -12.77
CA ASP A 11 -0.59 -3.91 -11.39
C ASP A 11 -1.75 -4.91 -11.26
N VAL A 12 -1.43 -6.20 -11.21
CA VAL A 12 -2.40 -7.29 -11.04
C VAL A 12 -2.48 -7.64 -9.55
N GLY A 13 -3.38 -6.95 -8.86
CA GLY A 13 -3.71 -7.16 -7.45
C GLY A 13 -4.73 -8.29 -7.24
N ASN A 14 -5.24 -8.42 -6.01
CA ASN A 14 -6.22 -9.45 -5.66
C ASN A 14 -7.67 -9.10 -6.03
N THR A 15 -8.01 -7.80 -6.06
CA THR A 15 -9.39 -7.33 -6.27
C THR A 15 -9.56 -6.64 -7.61
N ALA A 16 -8.50 -6.04 -8.15
CA ALA A 16 -8.52 -5.30 -9.39
C ALA A 16 -7.18 -5.39 -10.13
N VAL A 17 -7.25 -5.20 -11.43
CA VAL A 17 -6.11 -4.92 -12.31
C VAL A 17 -6.07 -3.41 -12.52
N LYS A 18 -4.98 -2.76 -12.12
CA LYS A 18 -4.75 -1.33 -12.39
C LYS A 18 -3.78 -1.20 -13.55
N LEU A 19 -3.99 -0.19 -14.38
CA LEU A 19 -3.32 0.02 -15.65
C LEU A 19 -2.83 1.46 -15.73
N ALA A 20 -1.67 1.65 -16.34
CA ALA A 20 -1.24 2.96 -16.80
C ALA A 20 -0.53 2.86 -18.14
N VAL A 21 -0.85 3.77 -19.06
CA VAL A 21 -0.18 3.88 -20.36
C VAL A 21 0.36 5.29 -20.54
N ARG A 22 1.53 5.42 -21.17
CA ARG A 22 2.11 6.72 -21.52
C ARG A 22 1.69 7.12 -22.93
N GLN A 23 1.09 8.30 -23.07
CA GLN A 23 0.70 8.90 -24.35
C GLN A 23 1.30 10.31 -24.43
N GLY A 24 2.41 10.45 -25.15
CA GLY A 24 3.22 11.67 -25.12
C GLY A 24 3.74 11.94 -23.70
N ASP A 25 3.49 13.14 -23.20
CA ASP A 25 3.86 13.56 -21.83
C ASP A 25 2.81 13.19 -20.76
N SER A 26 1.66 12.67 -21.18
CA SER A 26 0.56 12.30 -20.29
C SER A 26 0.58 10.83 -19.91
N ILE A 27 0.12 10.52 -18.70
CA ILE A 27 -0.12 9.14 -18.25
C ILE A 27 -1.62 8.98 -18.02
N ILE A 28 -2.21 7.98 -18.68
CA ILE A 28 -3.63 7.66 -18.57
C ILE A 28 -3.77 6.43 -17.70
N ASP A 29 -4.56 6.56 -16.63
CA ASP A 29 -4.87 5.48 -15.70
C ASP A 29 -6.18 4.78 -16.04
N HIS A 30 -6.25 3.49 -15.73
CA HIS A 30 -7.49 2.73 -15.72
C HIS A 30 -7.43 1.60 -14.70
N TRP A 31 -8.58 1.04 -14.37
CA TRP A 31 -8.66 -0.12 -13.52
C TRP A 31 -9.90 -0.94 -13.85
N ILE A 32 -9.81 -2.25 -13.62
CA ILE A 32 -10.88 -3.20 -13.87
C ILE A 32 -10.94 -4.17 -12.68
N ALA A 33 -12.13 -4.40 -12.14
CA ALA A 33 -12.31 -5.37 -11.06
C ALA A 33 -12.10 -6.81 -11.58
N ILE A 34 -11.36 -7.63 -10.83
CA ILE A 34 -11.10 -9.04 -11.20
C ILE A 34 -12.37 -9.90 -11.08
N SER A 35 -13.37 -9.44 -10.31
CA SER A 35 -14.68 -10.09 -10.24
C SER A 35 -15.46 -10.04 -11.55
N CYS A 36 -15.11 -9.16 -12.49
CA CYS A 36 -15.69 -9.16 -13.84
C CYS A 36 -15.11 -10.33 -14.64
N SER A 37 -15.93 -11.28 -15.09
CA SER A 37 -15.47 -12.50 -15.78
C SER A 37 -14.61 -12.24 -17.03
N ASP A 38 -14.80 -11.10 -17.68
CA ASP A 38 -14.12 -10.65 -18.90
C ASP A 38 -12.98 -9.66 -18.64
N TRP A 39 -12.54 -9.48 -17.38
CA TRP A 39 -11.55 -8.47 -16.99
C TRP A 39 -10.28 -8.50 -17.85
N HIS A 40 -9.81 -9.69 -18.23
CA HIS A 40 -8.58 -9.87 -19.01
C HIS A 40 -8.74 -9.37 -20.45
N GLN A 41 -9.93 -9.55 -21.03
CA GLN A 41 -10.22 -9.14 -22.40
C GLN A 41 -10.43 -7.64 -22.45
N ARG A 42 -11.22 -7.10 -21.51
CA ARG A 42 -11.41 -5.66 -21.35
C ARG A 42 -10.10 -4.91 -21.09
N THR A 43 -9.15 -5.53 -20.39
CA THR A 43 -7.81 -4.97 -20.19
C THR A 43 -7.09 -4.75 -21.52
N VAL A 44 -7.03 -5.79 -22.36
CA VAL A 44 -6.34 -5.68 -23.65
C VAL A 44 -7.08 -4.79 -24.64
N GLU A 45 -8.41 -4.83 -24.66
CA GLU A 45 -9.25 -3.95 -25.46
C GLU A 45 -9.03 -2.48 -25.08
N TRP A 46 -9.04 -2.16 -23.79
CA TRP A 46 -8.77 -0.80 -23.32
C TRP A 46 -7.38 -0.32 -23.75
N VAL A 47 -6.34 -1.16 -23.60
CA VAL A 47 -4.98 -0.79 -24.03
C VAL A 47 -4.93 -0.54 -25.53
N ARG A 48 -5.55 -1.41 -26.34
CA ARG A 48 -5.63 -1.26 -27.80
C ARG A 48 -6.32 0.03 -28.20
N ASP A 49 -7.46 0.33 -27.59
CA ASP A 49 -8.27 1.52 -27.87
C ASP A 49 -7.53 2.82 -27.49
N ARG A 50 -6.72 2.80 -26.42
CA ARG A 50 -5.96 3.98 -25.97
C ARG A 50 -4.70 4.24 -26.76
N LEU A 51 -3.95 3.19 -27.07
CA LEU A 51 -2.63 3.33 -27.67
C LEU A 51 -2.68 3.34 -29.20
N GLY A 52 -3.62 2.62 -29.82
CA GLY A 52 -3.72 2.52 -31.28
C GLY A 52 -2.47 1.95 -31.98
N CYS A 53 -1.47 1.49 -31.23
CA CYS A 53 -0.19 0.97 -31.71
C CYS A 53 -0.13 -0.56 -31.52
N LYS A 54 0.55 -1.26 -32.44
CA LYS A 54 0.77 -2.72 -32.35
C LYS A 54 1.98 -3.09 -31.50
N ASP A 55 3.02 -2.26 -31.54
CA ASP A 55 4.25 -2.44 -30.75
C ASP A 55 4.02 -1.96 -29.31
N THR A 56 3.59 -2.88 -28.46
CA THR A 56 3.36 -2.63 -27.02
C THR A 56 4.36 -3.39 -26.17
N HIS A 57 4.75 -2.78 -25.05
CA HIS A 57 5.60 -3.42 -24.04
C HIS A 57 4.87 -3.44 -22.71
N TRP A 58 4.40 -4.62 -22.32
CA TRP A 58 3.67 -4.87 -21.09
C TRP A 58 4.63 -5.17 -19.95
N ARG A 59 4.68 -4.29 -18.96
CA ARG A 59 5.41 -4.48 -17.71
C ARG A 59 4.40 -4.79 -16.61
N ILE A 60 4.38 -6.04 -16.16
CA ILE A 60 3.36 -6.58 -15.27
C ILE A 60 3.96 -6.83 -13.90
N GLY A 61 3.48 -6.12 -12.87
CA GLY A 61 3.64 -6.51 -11.47
C GLY A 61 2.43 -7.30 -11.01
N SER A 62 2.63 -8.39 -10.25
CA SER A 62 1.51 -9.17 -9.73
C SER A 62 1.76 -9.81 -8.37
N VAL A 63 0.73 -9.74 -7.53
CA VAL A 63 0.59 -10.56 -6.31
C VAL A 63 -0.45 -11.68 -6.47
N HIS A 64 -1.10 -11.77 -7.63
CA HIS A 64 -2.13 -12.76 -7.97
C HIS A 64 -1.73 -13.58 -9.22
N ARG A 65 -0.94 -14.64 -9.00
CA ARG A 65 -0.31 -15.46 -10.08
C ARG A 65 -1.29 -15.93 -11.16
N GLY A 66 -2.43 -16.49 -10.78
CA GLY A 66 -3.41 -17.02 -11.75
C GLY A 66 -4.02 -15.92 -12.65
N ALA A 67 -4.16 -14.71 -12.13
CA ALA A 67 -4.65 -13.58 -12.90
C ALA A 67 -3.55 -13.07 -13.84
N ALA A 68 -2.31 -12.93 -13.37
CA ALA A 68 -1.20 -12.56 -14.23
C ALA A 68 -1.05 -13.52 -15.43
N GLN A 69 -1.09 -14.83 -15.18
CA GLN A 69 -1.04 -15.83 -16.25
C GLN A 69 -2.18 -15.66 -17.26
N ARG A 70 -3.42 -15.52 -16.78
CA ARG A 70 -4.60 -15.32 -17.62
C ARG A 70 -4.49 -14.06 -18.49
N LEU A 71 -3.91 -12.98 -17.95
CA LEU A 71 -3.67 -11.75 -18.70
C LEU A 71 -2.62 -11.98 -19.79
N MET A 72 -1.47 -12.56 -19.44
CA MET A 72 -0.39 -12.82 -20.39
C MET A 72 -0.87 -13.70 -21.56
N GLU A 73 -1.58 -14.79 -21.28
CA GLU A 73 -2.19 -15.65 -22.31
C GLU A 73 -3.16 -14.90 -23.23
N THR A 74 -3.84 -13.87 -22.71
CA THR A 74 -4.75 -13.03 -23.50
C THR A 74 -3.99 -12.03 -24.35
N VAL A 75 -2.92 -11.43 -23.83
CA VAL A 75 -2.03 -10.55 -24.60
C VAL A 75 -1.37 -11.33 -25.73
N ASP A 76 -0.75 -12.49 -25.45
CA ASP A 76 -0.09 -13.34 -26.45
C ASP A 76 -1.03 -13.72 -27.60
N ARG A 77 -2.29 -14.04 -27.29
CA ARG A 77 -3.29 -14.42 -28.29
C ARG A 77 -3.75 -13.26 -29.16
N THR A 78 -3.78 -12.04 -28.63
CA THR A 78 -4.43 -10.88 -29.29
C THR A 78 -3.46 -9.81 -29.78
N ALA A 79 -2.22 -9.86 -29.33
CA ALA A 79 -1.10 -9.00 -29.72
C ALA A 79 0.21 -9.82 -29.68
N PRO A 80 0.42 -10.75 -30.64
CA PRO A 80 1.54 -11.70 -30.62
C PRO A 80 2.91 -11.04 -30.74
N ASP A 81 2.97 -9.80 -31.26
CA ASP A 81 4.21 -9.02 -31.36
C ASP A 81 4.49 -8.18 -30.09
N ALA A 82 3.60 -8.22 -29.09
CA ALA A 82 3.79 -7.50 -27.84
C ALA A 82 4.92 -8.11 -27.01
N LYS A 83 5.78 -7.27 -26.46
CA LYS A 83 6.75 -7.70 -25.45
C LYS A 83 6.04 -7.76 -24.09
N ILE A 84 6.27 -8.82 -23.32
CA ILE A 84 5.74 -8.98 -21.96
C ILE A 84 6.90 -9.25 -21.00
N ASP A 85 7.03 -8.42 -19.96
CA ASP A 85 7.92 -8.65 -18.83
C ASP A 85 7.09 -8.77 -17.55
N LEU A 86 7.18 -9.93 -16.89
CA LEU A 86 6.68 -10.12 -15.53
C LEU A 86 7.75 -9.66 -14.54
N VAL A 87 7.50 -8.51 -13.92
CA VAL A 87 8.46 -7.82 -13.07
C VAL A 87 8.59 -8.52 -11.72
N THR A 88 9.84 -8.70 -11.28
CA THR A 88 10.21 -9.28 -9.99
C THR A 88 11.05 -8.28 -9.18
N PHE A 89 11.36 -8.62 -7.93
CA PHE A 89 12.19 -7.75 -7.09
C PHE A 89 13.58 -7.48 -7.67
N ARG A 90 14.10 -8.36 -8.54
CA ARG A 90 15.43 -8.21 -9.17
C ARG A 90 15.46 -7.12 -10.23
N ASP A 91 14.30 -6.78 -10.78
CA ASP A 91 14.15 -5.81 -11.86
C ASP A 91 13.98 -4.38 -11.33
N VAL A 92 13.71 -4.22 -10.03
CA VAL A 92 13.51 -2.92 -9.37
C VAL A 92 14.84 -2.41 -8.81
N PRO A 93 15.35 -1.24 -9.25
CA PRO A 93 16.64 -0.72 -8.79
C PRO A 93 16.50 -0.01 -7.43
N MET A 94 16.18 -0.81 -6.41
CA MET A 94 16.02 -0.41 -5.02
C MET A 94 16.62 -1.51 -4.14
N GLU A 95 17.46 -1.13 -3.17
CA GLU A 95 17.99 -2.09 -2.20
C GLU A 95 16.84 -2.61 -1.31
N VAL A 96 16.88 -3.88 -0.94
CA VAL A 96 15.83 -4.52 -0.13
C VAL A 96 16.48 -5.22 1.07
N ALA A 97 16.28 -4.65 2.25
CA ALA A 97 16.79 -5.15 3.52
C ALA A 97 15.68 -5.89 4.29
N VAL A 98 15.24 -7.03 3.75
CA VAL A 98 14.30 -7.95 4.41
C VAL A 98 14.83 -9.39 4.31
N ASP A 99 14.40 -10.27 5.21
CA ASP A 99 14.93 -11.64 5.32
C ASP A 99 14.71 -12.50 4.05
N SER A 100 13.65 -12.23 3.28
CA SER A 100 13.28 -13.00 2.10
C SER A 100 12.73 -12.09 1.00
N PRO A 101 13.59 -11.38 0.24
CA PRO A 101 13.17 -10.42 -0.79
C PRO A 101 12.27 -11.02 -1.88
N GLU A 102 12.44 -12.30 -2.20
CA GLU A 102 11.62 -13.02 -3.17
C GLU A 102 10.17 -13.26 -2.73
N ARG A 103 9.88 -13.09 -1.42
CA ARG A 103 8.52 -13.18 -0.86
C ARG A 103 7.87 -11.81 -0.69
N LEU A 104 8.61 -10.73 -0.93
CA LEU A 104 8.06 -9.38 -0.87
C LEU A 104 7.02 -9.19 -1.98
N GLY A 105 5.86 -8.64 -1.62
CA GLY A 105 4.87 -8.21 -2.61
C GLY A 105 5.48 -7.21 -3.58
N ILE A 106 5.44 -7.52 -4.87
CA ILE A 106 6.07 -6.68 -5.89
C ILE A 106 5.40 -5.30 -5.98
N ASP A 107 4.11 -5.22 -5.66
CA ASP A 107 3.33 -3.99 -5.51
C ASP A 107 3.95 -3.05 -4.46
N ARG A 108 4.28 -3.56 -3.27
CA ARG A 108 4.94 -2.80 -2.20
C ARG A 108 6.29 -2.24 -2.64
N LEU A 109 7.12 -3.07 -3.27
CA LEU A 109 8.44 -2.65 -3.72
C LEU A 109 8.36 -1.60 -4.85
N LEU A 110 7.47 -1.80 -5.82
CA LEU A 110 7.26 -0.84 -6.91
C LEU A 110 6.67 0.48 -6.43
N GLY A 111 5.74 0.43 -5.46
CA GLY A 111 5.19 1.61 -4.79
C GLY A 111 6.27 2.39 -4.05
N ALA A 112 7.11 1.71 -3.26
CA ALA A 112 8.24 2.30 -2.57
C ALA A 112 9.26 2.92 -3.53
N TYR A 113 9.63 2.19 -4.58
CA TYR A 113 10.53 2.68 -5.63
C TYR A 113 9.99 3.95 -6.29
N ALA A 114 8.72 3.94 -6.72
CA ALA A 114 8.10 5.11 -7.32
C ALA A 114 8.03 6.31 -6.37
N ALA A 115 7.72 6.07 -5.09
CA ALA A 115 7.72 7.12 -4.07
C ALA A 115 9.10 7.75 -3.90
N TYR A 116 10.14 6.91 -3.75
CA TYR A 116 11.51 7.36 -3.56
C TYR A 116 12.02 8.15 -4.77
N GLN A 117 11.76 7.67 -5.98
CA GLN A 117 12.14 8.37 -7.21
C GLN A 117 11.44 9.74 -7.36
N THR A 118 10.21 9.86 -6.86
CA THR A 118 9.41 11.08 -7.00
C THR A 118 9.72 12.13 -5.93
N TRP A 119 9.87 11.70 -4.66
CA TRP A 119 10.04 12.61 -3.52
C TRP A 119 11.32 12.35 -2.72
N GLY A 120 11.66 11.08 -2.48
CA GLY A 120 12.73 10.68 -1.57
C GLY A 120 14.12 11.16 -2.00
N ARG A 121 14.48 11.00 -3.28
CA ARG A 121 15.83 11.35 -3.77
C ARG A 121 16.21 12.80 -3.52
N SER A 122 15.28 13.72 -3.78
CA SER A 122 15.54 15.16 -3.63
C SER A 122 15.50 15.59 -2.17
N ALA A 123 14.67 14.94 -1.35
CA ALA A 123 14.54 15.27 0.07
C ALA A 123 15.68 14.70 0.92
N ALA A 124 16.35 13.64 0.47
CA ALA A 124 17.34 12.88 1.24
C ALA A 124 16.83 12.51 2.65
N ALA A 125 15.54 12.17 2.72
CA ALA A 125 14.82 11.89 3.96
C ALA A 125 14.23 10.47 3.91
N PRO A 126 14.11 9.80 5.06
CA PRO A 126 13.40 8.53 5.11
C PRO A 126 11.92 8.73 4.75
N MET A 127 11.27 7.66 4.33
CA MET A 127 9.89 7.68 3.87
C MET A 127 9.05 6.57 4.49
N VAL A 128 7.78 6.88 4.67
CA VAL A 128 6.72 5.89 4.84
C VAL A 128 5.83 5.91 3.60
N VAL A 129 5.63 4.74 3.01
CA VAL A 129 4.76 4.56 1.84
C VAL A 129 3.57 3.72 2.25
N VAL A 130 2.37 4.28 2.05
CA VAL A 130 1.10 3.65 2.41
C VAL A 130 0.32 3.36 1.14
N ASP A 131 0.10 2.08 0.81
CA ASP A 131 -0.88 1.69 -0.21
C ASP A 131 -2.16 1.22 0.49
N ALA A 132 -3.23 2.00 0.38
CA ALA A 132 -4.52 1.72 0.96
C ALA A 132 -5.51 1.19 -0.10
N GLY A 133 -5.72 -0.13 -0.09
CA GLY A 133 -6.73 -0.81 -0.91
C GLY A 133 -7.26 -2.05 -0.22
N SER A 134 -7.27 -3.21 -0.90
CA SER A 134 -7.75 -4.47 -0.32
C SER A 134 -7.08 -4.83 1.00
N ALA A 135 -5.77 -4.54 1.09
CA ALA A 135 -5.01 -4.42 2.32
C ALA A 135 -4.46 -2.98 2.40
N VAL A 136 -4.08 -2.55 3.60
CA VAL A 136 -3.27 -1.35 3.80
C VAL A 136 -1.85 -1.78 4.12
N THR A 137 -0.88 -1.40 3.30
CA THR A 137 0.54 -1.59 3.64
C THR A 137 1.11 -0.29 4.18
N VAL A 138 2.05 -0.38 5.12
CA VAL A 138 2.75 0.78 5.69
C VAL A 138 4.23 0.44 5.73
N ASP A 139 4.93 0.87 4.67
CA ASP A 139 6.28 0.46 4.32
C ASP A 139 7.31 1.53 4.67
N TRP A 140 8.41 1.13 5.33
CA TRP A 140 9.53 2.00 5.68
C TRP A 140 10.62 1.93 4.60
N VAL A 141 11.02 3.10 4.12
CA VAL A 141 12.18 3.30 3.23
C VAL A 141 13.15 4.23 3.94
N ASP A 142 14.41 3.83 4.08
CA ASP A 142 15.40 4.69 4.73
C ASP A 142 15.79 5.90 3.86
N ALA A 143 16.58 6.81 4.42
CA ALA A 143 17.03 8.02 3.71
C ALA A 143 17.94 7.74 2.49
N LYS A 144 18.46 6.52 2.35
CA LYS A 144 19.28 6.08 1.21
C LYS A 144 18.42 5.46 0.10
N GLY A 145 17.14 5.25 0.35
CA GLY A 145 16.23 4.58 -0.59
C GLY A 145 16.25 3.06 -0.47
N CYS A 146 16.68 2.50 0.66
CA CYS A 146 16.57 1.07 0.94
C CYS A 146 15.17 0.74 1.45
N PHE A 147 14.52 -0.27 0.88
CA PHE A 147 13.28 -0.83 1.39
C PHE A 147 13.58 -1.70 2.61
N CYS A 148 13.09 -1.30 3.77
CA CYS A 148 13.44 -1.91 5.06
C CYS A 148 12.32 -2.79 5.65
N GLY A 149 11.25 -3.03 4.89
CA GLY A 149 10.07 -3.75 5.37
C GLY A 149 8.94 -2.83 5.78
N GLY A 150 7.95 -3.39 6.47
CA GLY A 150 6.74 -2.65 6.83
C GLY A 150 5.67 -3.53 7.45
N ALA A 151 4.49 -2.95 7.63
CA ALA A 151 3.32 -3.60 8.20
C ALA A 151 2.24 -3.82 7.12
N ILE A 152 1.40 -4.84 7.33
CA ILE A 152 0.22 -5.10 6.51
C ILE A 152 -0.99 -5.14 7.45
N LEU A 153 -1.99 -4.33 7.16
CA LEU A 153 -3.27 -4.24 7.84
C LEU A 153 -4.38 -4.66 6.86
N PRO A 154 -5.51 -5.19 7.35
CA PRO A 154 -6.68 -5.36 6.50
C PRO A 154 -7.20 -3.99 6.01
N GLY A 155 -7.63 -3.92 4.75
CA GLY A 155 -8.24 -2.73 4.15
C GLY A 155 -9.58 -2.36 4.80
N LEU A 156 -10.09 -1.16 4.50
CA LEU A 156 -11.35 -0.65 5.08
C LEU A 156 -12.51 -1.62 4.84
N SER A 157 -12.72 -1.99 3.58
CA SER A 157 -13.78 -2.93 3.18
C SER A 157 -13.55 -4.33 3.76
N LEU A 158 -12.30 -4.76 3.90
CA LEU A 158 -11.98 -6.08 4.46
C LEU A 158 -12.30 -6.14 5.96
N GLN A 159 -12.01 -5.07 6.72
CA GLN A 159 -12.33 -4.99 8.14
C GLN A 159 -13.85 -4.98 8.39
N SER A 160 -14.60 -4.16 7.64
CA SER A 160 -16.06 -4.13 7.76
C SER A 160 -16.69 -5.48 7.44
N ARG A 161 -16.26 -6.12 6.35
CA ARG A 161 -16.73 -7.45 5.99
C ARG A 161 -16.37 -8.49 7.05
N ALA A 162 -15.17 -8.43 7.62
CA ALA A 162 -14.77 -9.36 8.68
C ALA A 162 -15.70 -9.26 9.91
N LEU A 163 -16.07 -8.05 10.32
CA LEU A 163 -17.04 -7.83 11.39
C LEU A 163 -18.43 -8.40 11.05
N ALA A 164 -18.92 -8.14 9.84
CA ALA A 164 -20.21 -8.64 9.38
C ALA A 164 -20.27 -10.17 9.27
N THR A 165 -19.19 -10.81 8.79
CA THR A 165 -19.12 -12.27 8.68
C THR A 165 -18.82 -12.97 10.01
N GLY A 166 -18.17 -12.28 10.93
CA GLY A 166 -17.72 -12.83 12.21
C GLY A 166 -18.70 -12.62 13.37
N THR A 167 -19.84 -11.98 13.13
CA THR A 167 -20.84 -11.66 14.15
C THR A 167 -22.26 -11.77 13.59
N ASP A 168 -23.25 -12.07 14.44
CA ASP A 168 -24.62 -12.30 13.98
C ASP A 168 -25.38 -11.02 13.61
N ALA A 169 -24.99 -9.87 14.17
CA ALA A 169 -25.81 -8.65 14.16
C ALA A 169 -25.14 -7.42 13.52
N LEU A 170 -23.85 -7.48 13.19
CA LEU A 170 -23.16 -6.32 12.61
C LEU A 170 -23.38 -6.29 11.09
N PRO A 171 -23.79 -5.13 10.51
CA PRO A 171 -23.95 -5.00 9.07
C PRO A 171 -22.59 -4.85 8.37
N ASP A 172 -22.52 -5.27 7.11
CA ASP A 172 -21.41 -4.89 6.23
C ASP A 172 -21.56 -3.43 5.79
N ILE A 173 -20.47 -2.66 5.85
CA ILE A 173 -20.48 -1.24 5.55
C ILE A 173 -20.10 -1.02 4.08
N GLN A 174 -21.00 -0.38 3.34
CA GLN A 174 -20.71 0.07 1.98
C GLN A 174 -19.94 1.39 2.00
N TRP A 175 -18.63 1.31 1.77
CA TRP A 175 -17.70 2.45 1.90
C TRP A 175 -17.91 3.55 0.84
N SER A 176 -18.37 3.18 -0.37
CA SER A 176 -18.68 4.14 -1.44
C SER A 176 -19.71 5.18 -1.03
N ASP A 177 -20.71 4.76 -0.27
CA ASP A 177 -21.85 5.58 0.10
C ASP A 177 -21.52 6.49 1.28
N ARG A 178 -20.60 6.03 2.15
CA ARG A 178 -20.15 6.73 3.35
C ARG A 178 -19.10 7.80 3.07
N ALA A 179 -18.20 7.57 2.11
CA ALA A 179 -17.19 8.55 1.71
C ALA A 179 -17.79 9.88 1.22
N LEU A 180 -19.06 9.88 0.81
CA LEU A 180 -19.81 11.05 0.36
C LEU A 180 -20.54 11.80 1.49
N GLN A 181 -20.60 11.24 2.70
CA GLN A 181 -21.45 11.74 3.80
C GLN A 181 -20.78 12.77 4.73
N GLY A 182 -19.49 13.08 4.54
CA GLY A 182 -18.77 14.06 5.36
C GLY A 182 -18.19 13.49 6.66
N ASP A 183 -18.29 14.27 7.75
CA ASP A 183 -17.57 14.03 9.01
C ASP A 183 -17.85 12.65 9.66
N VAL A 184 -16.84 12.09 10.31
CA VAL A 184 -16.96 10.85 11.10
C VAL A 184 -17.51 11.19 12.51
N PRO A 185 -18.69 10.68 12.89
CA PRO A 185 -19.26 10.98 14.21
C PRO A 185 -18.45 10.31 15.33
N LEU A 186 -17.98 11.11 16.29
CA LEU A 186 -17.21 10.67 17.44
C LEU A 186 -17.75 11.32 18.74
N PRO A 187 -18.23 10.54 19.74
CA PRO A 187 -18.52 9.10 19.66
C PRO A 187 -19.73 8.81 18.76
N ALA A 188 -19.67 7.71 18.02
CA ALA A 188 -20.79 7.24 17.22
C ALA A 188 -21.95 6.75 18.11
N LYS A 189 -23.20 6.94 17.64
CA LYS A 189 -24.42 6.64 18.41
C LYS A 189 -25.28 5.50 17.85
N ASN A 190 -24.87 4.90 16.73
CA ASN A 190 -25.49 3.71 16.17
C ASN A 190 -24.42 2.74 15.65
N THR A 191 -24.78 1.48 15.47
CA THR A 191 -23.86 0.40 15.10
C THR A 191 -23.12 0.67 13.79
N ALA A 192 -23.81 1.16 12.76
CA ALA A 192 -23.20 1.37 11.46
C ALA A 192 -22.15 2.48 11.50
N ASP A 193 -22.43 3.58 12.22
CA ASP A 193 -21.48 4.66 12.44
C ASP A 193 -20.34 4.25 13.37
N ALA A 194 -20.61 3.39 14.36
CA ALA A 194 -19.58 2.86 15.26
C ALA A 194 -18.58 1.97 14.52
N ILE A 195 -19.04 1.12 13.60
CA ILE A 195 -18.17 0.33 12.72
C ILE A 195 -17.39 1.27 11.79
N TYR A 196 -18.07 2.21 11.14
CA TYR A 196 -17.42 3.16 10.22
C TYR A 196 -16.32 3.96 10.92
N ALA A 197 -16.62 4.58 12.07
CA ALA A 197 -15.66 5.33 12.86
C ALA A 197 -14.52 4.44 13.36
N GLY A 198 -14.83 3.25 13.90
CA GLY A 198 -13.84 2.32 14.43
C GLY A 198 -12.85 1.85 13.36
N VAL A 199 -13.32 1.50 12.16
CA VAL A 199 -12.46 1.05 11.06
C VAL A 199 -11.66 2.22 10.47
N LEU A 200 -12.33 3.33 10.12
CA LEU A 200 -11.67 4.44 9.44
C LEU A 200 -10.63 5.13 10.32
N ILE A 201 -11.03 5.54 11.53
CA ILE A 201 -10.12 6.19 12.48
C ILE A 201 -9.09 5.19 12.99
N GLY A 202 -9.45 3.92 13.15
CA GLY A 202 -8.53 2.87 13.54
C GLY A 202 -7.39 2.68 12.53
N VAL A 203 -7.70 2.62 11.23
CA VAL A 203 -6.68 2.51 10.18
C VAL A 203 -5.82 3.77 10.07
N ALA A 204 -6.43 4.96 10.08
CA ALA A 204 -5.68 6.22 10.05
C ALA A 204 -4.73 6.34 11.25
N SER A 205 -5.22 6.02 12.45
CA SER A 205 -4.41 6.02 13.67
C SER A 205 -3.32 4.96 13.65
N ALA A 206 -3.54 3.81 12.99
CA ALA A 206 -2.52 2.79 12.80
C ALA A 206 -1.41 3.28 11.87
N ILE A 207 -1.74 3.98 10.78
CA ILE A 207 -0.75 4.61 9.88
C ILE A 207 0.12 5.60 10.66
N ASP A 208 -0.49 6.52 11.40
CA ASP A 208 0.23 7.52 12.20
C ASP A 208 1.09 6.84 13.30
N GLY A 209 0.53 5.83 13.97
CA GLY A 209 1.19 5.09 15.03
C GLY A 209 2.36 4.24 14.56
N LEU A 210 2.26 3.65 13.36
CA LEU A 210 3.35 2.90 12.72
C LEU A 210 4.44 3.84 12.22
N THR A 211 4.05 4.94 11.57
CA THR A 211 4.98 5.99 11.12
C THR A 211 5.86 6.48 12.27
N ARG A 212 5.24 6.85 13.40
CA ARG A 212 5.96 7.26 14.61
C ARG A 212 6.95 6.20 15.09
N ARG A 213 6.52 4.93 15.14
CA ARG A 213 7.35 3.81 15.61
C ARG A 213 8.54 3.55 14.69
N TYR A 214 8.38 3.72 13.38
CA TYR A 214 9.51 3.61 12.46
C TYR A 214 10.53 4.74 12.66
N ILE A 215 10.07 5.98 12.85
CA ILE A 215 10.95 7.11 13.19
C ILE A 215 11.71 6.82 14.50
N ASP A 216 10.99 6.41 15.56
CA ASP A 216 11.59 6.10 16.87
C ASP A 216 12.61 4.96 16.77
N ALA A 217 12.30 3.91 15.99
CA ALA A 217 13.20 2.79 15.77
C ALA A 217 14.46 3.21 14.99
N ALA A 218 14.31 4.03 13.94
CA ALA A 218 15.42 4.53 13.14
C ALA A 218 16.35 5.47 13.93
N ALA A 219 15.80 6.22 14.89
CA ALA A 219 16.58 7.06 15.80
C ALA A 219 17.26 6.26 16.95
N GLY A 220 17.06 4.94 17.01
CA GLY A 220 17.60 4.10 18.09
C GLY A 220 16.86 4.22 19.43
N HIS A 221 15.74 4.96 19.49
CA HIS A 221 14.97 5.19 20.70
C HIS A 221 14.19 3.94 21.18
N TRP A 222 13.97 2.96 20.31
CA TRP A 222 13.26 1.72 20.65
C TRP A 222 14.06 0.79 21.59
N MET A 223 15.40 0.74 21.47
CA MET A 223 16.25 -0.11 22.31
C MET A 223 16.34 0.36 23.76
N ALA A 224 16.07 1.64 24.03
CA ALA A 224 16.11 2.23 25.36
C ALA A 224 14.90 1.82 26.24
N THR A 225 13.76 1.47 25.62
CA THR A 225 12.54 1.10 26.37
C THR A 225 12.35 -0.42 26.48
N ALA A 226 12.81 -1.20 25.49
CA ALA A 226 12.75 -2.67 25.52
C ALA A 226 13.78 -3.32 26.45
N SER A 227 14.93 -2.68 26.70
CA SER A 227 15.98 -3.22 27.59
C SER A 227 15.64 -3.18 29.08
N SER A 228 14.44 -2.69 29.47
CA SER A 228 14.00 -2.68 30.87
C SER A 228 13.34 -3.98 31.35
N LYS A 229 13.29 -5.06 30.55
CA LYS A 229 12.80 -6.38 31.03
C LYS A 229 13.63 -7.54 30.50
N MET A 230 14.43 -8.14 31.39
CA MET A 230 14.41 -9.58 31.74
C MET A 230 15.73 -9.96 32.43
N ALA A 231 15.76 -9.91 33.76
CA ALA A 231 16.70 -10.71 34.55
C ALA A 231 16.02 -12.08 34.84
N PRO A 232 16.71 -13.22 34.66
CA PRO A 232 16.13 -14.52 34.97
C PRO A 232 16.14 -14.74 36.49
N GLY A 233 15.00 -14.49 37.14
CA GLY A 233 14.83 -14.63 38.58
C GLY A 233 13.75 -15.66 38.93
N LYS A 234 14.18 -16.89 39.21
CA LYS A 234 13.58 -17.96 40.04
C LYS A 234 12.04 -18.00 40.18
N MET A 235 11.44 -19.08 39.68
CA MET A 235 10.11 -19.54 40.08
C MET A 235 10.05 -19.75 41.60
N GLY A 236 9.18 -18.99 42.25
CA GLY A 236 8.74 -19.13 43.63
C GLY A 236 7.30 -18.64 43.72
N ALA A 237 6.47 -19.36 44.47
CA ALA A 237 5.02 -19.38 44.38
C ALA A 237 4.26 -18.08 44.72
N SER A 238 2.99 -18.06 44.28
CA SER A 238 1.87 -17.15 44.61
C SER A 238 1.73 -15.89 43.76
N ALA A 239 0.90 -15.97 42.71
CA ALA A 239 0.44 -14.85 41.91
C ALA A 239 -1.04 -14.57 42.18
N MET A 240 -1.31 -13.91 43.31
CA MET A 240 -2.49 -13.05 43.50
C MET A 240 -1.95 -11.83 44.27
N ASP A 241 -2.36 -10.63 43.83
CA ASP A 241 -2.00 -9.31 44.36
C ASP A 241 -0.68 -8.68 43.86
N ALA A 242 -0.70 -8.15 42.63
CA ALA A 242 0.08 -6.97 42.24
C ALA A 242 -0.33 -6.42 40.85
N VAL A 243 -1.56 -5.90 40.70
CA VAL A 243 -1.85 -4.93 39.62
C VAL A 243 -1.58 -3.53 40.19
N GLY A 244 -0.31 -3.23 40.39
CA GLY A 244 0.15 -1.86 40.65
C GLY A 244 0.03 -1.07 39.34
N GLY A 245 -0.83 -0.06 39.32
CA GLY A 245 -1.01 0.85 38.20
C GLY A 245 0.33 1.50 37.84
N LYS A 246 0.86 1.15 36.66
CA LYS A 246 1.87 1.98 36.02
C LYS A 246 1.13 3.16 35.42
N GLU A 247 1.42 4.35 35.92
CA GLU A 247 1.06 5.61 35.26
C GLU A 247 1.40 5.52 33.77
N VAL A 248 0.39 5.78 32.95
CA VAL A 248 0.53 5.82 31.49
C VAL A 248 1.47 6.98 31.18
N ALA A 249 2.52 6.68 30.43
CA ALA A 249 3.62 7.59 30.12
C ALA A 249 3.13 8.97 29.62
N GLU A 250 3.94 9.98 29.97
CA GLU A 250 3.86 11.40 29.64
C GLU A 250 3.43 11.68 28.18
N SER A 251 2.84 12.87 28.00
CA SER A 251 2.28 13.41 26.76
C SER A 251 3.02 12.93 25.50
N VAL A 252 2.26 12.30 24.59
CA VAL A 252 2.74 11.87 23.27
C VAL A 252 3.40 13.07 22.58
N PRO A 253 4.71 13.02 22.29
CA PRO A 253 5.38 14.08 21.55
C PRO A 253 4.70 14.26 20.19
N GLN A 254 4.34 15.50 19.85
CA GLN A 254 3.87 15.78 18.50
C GLN A 254 5.00 15.51 17.50
N PRO A 255 4.71 14.89 16.35
CA PRO A 255 5.75 14.55 15.39
C PRO A 255 6.45 15.80 14.87
N ASP A 256 7.79 15.82 14.94
CA ASP A 256 8.58 16.82 14.23
C ASP A 256 8.34 16.65 12.72
N ALA A 257 7.49 17.52 12.18
CA ALA A 257 6.88 17.48 10.86
C ALA A 257 7.86 17.63 9.66
N GLY A 258 9.16 17.39 9.87
CA GLY A 258 10.20 17.51 8.85
C GLY A 258 11.19 16.34 8.75
N SER A 259 11.06 15.30 9.59
CA SER A 259 12.03 14.20 9.65
C SER A 259 11.73 13.00 8.74
N VAL A 260 10.48 12.87 8.23
CA VAL A 260 10.04 11.78 7.37
C VAL A 260 9.08 12.27 6.29
N LEU A 261 9.13 11.67 5.11
CA LEU A 261 8.11 11.85 4.07
C LEU A 261 7.05 10.76 4.16
N LEU A 262 5.78 11.13 4.27
CA LEU A 262 4.66 10.18 4.16
C LEU A 262 4.01 10.29 2.77
N VAL A 263 3.81 9.15 2.12
CA VAL A 263 3.15 9.05 0.80
C VAL A 263 1.97 8.10 0.92
N LEU A 264 0.77 8.56 0.56
CA LEU A 264 -0.45 7.78 0.47
C LEU A 264 -0.81 7.48 -0.99
N THR A 265 -1.11 6.22 -1.27
CA THR A 265 -1.63 5.71 -2.55
C THR A 265 -2.72 4.66 -2.31
N GLY A 266 -3.27 4.12 -3.39
CA GLY A 266 -4.35 3.13 -3.33
C GLY A 266 -5.75 3.74 -3.42
N GLY A 267 -6.75 2.88 -3.60
CA GLY A 267 -8.15 3.28 -3.84
C GLY A 267 -8.80 3.98 -2.64
N ASP A 268 -8.37 3.64 -1.43
CA ASP A 268 -8.91 4.18 -0.19
C ASP A 268 -8.09 5.37 0.36
N SER A 269 -7.03 5.80 -0.34
CA SER A 269 -6.16 6.89 0.11
C SER A 269 -6.90 8.21 0.32
N ALA A 270 -7.81 8.56 -0.58
CA ALA A 270 -8.61 9.79 -0.47
C ALA A 270 -9.58 9.74 0.73
N THR A 271 -10.11 8.56 1.05
CA THR A 271 -10.97 8.34 2.21
C THR A 271 -10.20 8.47 3.53
N LEU A 272 -8.95 7.97 3.57
CA LEU A 272 -8.09 7.99 4.75
C LEU A 272 -7.40 9.33 4.98
N SER A 273 -7.00 10.02 3.92
CA SER A 273 -6.15 11.21 3.97
C SER A 273 -6.61 12.29 4.97
N PRO A 274 -7.90 12.65 5.06
CA PRO A 274 -8.37 13.67 6.01
C PRO A 274 -8.12 13.31 7.48
N TYR A 275 -7.93 12.02 7.79
CA TYR A 275 -7.80 11.50 9.15
C TYR A 275 -6.37 11.11 9.52
N VAL A 276 -5.44 11.13 8.57
CA VAL A 276 -4.01 10.89 8.80
C VAL A 276 -3.35 12.19 9.23
N GLN A 277 -2.76 12.19 10.43
CA GLN A 277 -2.23 13.41 11.07
C GLN A 277 -0.89 13.85 10.50
N TYR A 278 -0.05 12.92 10.05
CA TYR A 278 1.22 13.26 9.42
C TYR A 278 0.98 13.96 8.08
N ARG A 279 1.69 15.06 7.83
CA ARG A 279 1.68 15.72 6.52
C ARG A 279 2.15 14.72 5.46
N HIS A 280 1.39 14.61 4.38
CA HIS A 280 1.63 13.58 3.38
C HIS A 280 1.38 14.06 1.96
N HIS A 281 1.99 13.34 1.01
CA HIS A 281 1.68 13.43 -0.41
C HIS A 281 0.66 12.36 -0.77
N GLN A 282 -0.31 12.69 -1.62
CA GLN A 282 -1.19 11.69 -2.23
C GLN A 282 -0.82 11.50 -3.69
N LYS A 283 -0.72 10.25 -4.12
CA LYS A 283 -0.54 9.92 -5.52
C LYS A 283 -1.23 8.61 -5.86
N SER A 284 -2.20 8.67 -6.75
CA SER A 284 -2.88 7.48 -7.26
C SER A 284 -1.94 6.63 -8.13
N ASN A 285 -2.23 5.32 -8.15
CA ASN A 285 -1.62 4.35 -9.06
C ASN A 285 -0.08 4.33 -9.04
N LEU A 286 0.51 4.46 -7.85
CA LEU A 286 1.95 4.62 -7.66
C LEU A 286 2.74 3.38 -8.13
N VAL A 287 2.18 2.19 -7.95
CA VAL A 287 2.75 0.92 -8.47
C VAL A 287 2.94 0.98 -9.99
N CYS A 288 1.91 1.40 -10.74
CA CYS A 288 2.03 1.55 -12.19
C CYS A 288 3.02 2.66 -12.59
N ARG A 289 3.15 3.74 -11.78
CA ARG A 289 4.20 4.74 -12.00
C ARG A 289 5.61 4.14 -11.83
N GLY A 290 5.78 3.23 -10.88
CA GLY A 290 7.01 2.46 -10.72
C GLY A 290 7.34 1.65 -11.98
N LEU A 291 6.38 0.85 -12.45
CA LEU A 291 6.52 0.02 -13.66
C LEU A 291 6.86 0.84 -14.92
N LEU A 292 6.17 1.97 -15.14
CA LEU A 292 6.43 2.86 -16.27
C LEU A 292 7.84 3.46 -16.24
N ASN A 293 8.43 3.64 -15.06
CA ASN A 293 9.71 4.32 -14.86
C ASN A 293 10.87 3.35 -14.55
N LEU A 294 10.69 2.04 -14.75
CA LEU A 294 11.81 1.10 -14.68
C LEU A 294 12.81 1.38 -15.83
N PRO A 295 14.11 1.55 -15.53
CA PRO A 295 15.10 2.01 -16.50
C PRO A 295 15.55 0.91 -17.47
N HIS A 296 15.44 -0.36 -17.10
CA HIS A 296 16.05 -1.48 -17.82
C HIS A 296 15.08 -2.68 -17.92
N LEU A 297 14.11 -2.57 -18.82
CA LEU A 297 13.27 -3.66 -19.32
C LEU A 297 12.94 -3.36 -20.78
#